data_AF-G4YYA9-F1
#
_entry.id   AF-G4YYA9-F1
#
_cell.length_a   1.000
_cell.length_b   1.000
_cell.length_c   1.000
_cell.angle_alpha   90.00
_cell.angle_beta   90.00
_cell.angle_gamma   90.00
#
_symmetry.space_group_name_H-M   'P 1'
#
loop_
_entity.id
_entity.type
_entity.pdbx_description
1 polymer ?
#
loop_
_entity_poly.entity_id
_entity_poly.type
_entity_poly.pdbx_seq_one_letter_code
_entity_poly.pdbx_strand_id
1 'polypeptide(L)'
;DPSADVEPLKVQLRADAQPYRSGTRKYPELQRKFLRDFVRELERHGLVRRNNASHWACPALPVKKPHSNEYRCTTDTVPLAGATPNLSTATQSVKGAYGFGLYDLFKGFWQLPLDPESQELFSF
;
A
#
# COMPACT_ATOMS: atom_id res chain seq x y z
N ASP A 1 -1.22 16.42 4.98
CA ASP A 1 -0.25 16.90 3.97
C ASP A 1 -0.70 16.50 2.59
N PRO A 2 -0.47 17.35 1.57
CA PRO A 2 -0.70 16.96 0.18
C PRO A 2 0.25 15.81 -0.20
N SER A 3 -0.09 15.08 -1.27
CA SER A 3 0.83 14.11 -1.87
C SER A 3 2.14 14.79 -2.28
N ALA A 4 3.21 14.00 -2.35
CA ALA A 4 4.49 14.44 -2.85
C ALA A 4 4.35 14.98 -4.28
N ASP A 5 5.08 16.05 -4.57
CA ASP A 5 5.13 16.67 -5.89
C ASP A 5 6.06 15.86 -6.80
N VAL A 6 5.56 14.72 -7.27
CA VAL A 6 6.25 13.78 -8.15
C VAL A 6 5.29 13.26 -9.22
N GLU A 7 5.85 12.78 -10.33
CA GLU A 7 5.06 12.10 -11.36
C GLU A 7 4.31 10.90 -10.74
N PRO A 8 2.99 10.76 -10.98
CA PRO A 8 2.23 9.63 -10.46
C PRO A 8 2.79 8.29 -10.89
N LEU A 9 2.87 7.35 -9.94
CA LEU A 9 3.41 6.03 -10.18
C LEU A 9 2.47 5.24 -11.10
N LYS A 10 3.00 4.76 -12.24
CA LYS A 10 2.28 3.91 -13.18
C LYS A 10 2.68 2.45 -13.04
N VAL A 11 1.70 1.57 -12.92
CA VAL A 11 1.91 0.12 -12.84
C VAL A 11 1.73 -0.51 -14.21
N GLN A 12 2.74 -1.28 -14.63
CA GLN A 12 2.68 -2.08 -15.85
C GLN A 12 2.30 -3.51 -15.49
N LEU A 13 1.17 -3.97 -16.03
CA LEU A 13 0.78 -5.37 -15.96
C LEU A 13 1.56 -6.21 -16.97
N ARG A 14 1.69 -7.51 -16.70
CA ARG A 14 2.15 -8.48 -17.70
C ARG A 14 1.12 -8.57 -18.84
N ALA A 15 1.59 -8.87 -20.05
CA ALA A 15 0.75 -8.88 -21.25
C ALA A 15 -0.47 -9.82 -21.17
N ASP A 16 -0.39 -10.86 -20.35
CA ASP A 16 -1.41 -11.90 -20.15
C ASP A 16 -2.24 -11.71 -18.86
N ALA A 17 -2.00 -10.63 -18.11
CA ALA A 17 -2.69 -10.39 -16.85
C ALA A 17 -4.21 -10.26 -17.06
N GLN A 18 -4.97 -11.09 -16.34
CA GLN A 18 -6.43 -11.06 -16.35
C GLN A 18 -6.95 -10.41 -15.07
N PRO A 19 -8.04 -9.62 -15.14
CA PRO A 19 -8.66 -9.07 -13.95
C PRO A 19 -9.04 -10.15 -12.95
N TYR A 20 -8.69 -9.91 -11.68
CA TYR A 20 -9.05 -10.76 -10.57
C TYR A 20 -9.86 -9.99 -9.55
N ARG A 21 -11.08 -10.46 -9.24
CA ARG A 21 -11.93 -9.92 -8.19
C ARG A 21 -12.15 -10.95 -7.10
N SER A 22 -11.59 -10.69 -5.93
CA SER A 22 -11.75 -11.57 -4.78
C SER A 22 -13.22 -11.63 -4.32
N GLY A 23 -13.66 -12.81 -3.91
CA GLY A 23 -15.01 -13.02 -3.39
C GLY A 23 -15.21 -12.39 -2.00
N THR A 24 -16.47 -12.22 -1.60
CA THR A 24 -16.84 -11.66 -0.29
C THR A 24 -16.27 -12.50 0.85
N ARG A 25 -15.49 -11.86 1.72
CA ARG A 25 -14.95 -12.49 2.94
C ARG A 25 -15.78 -12.14 4.17
N LYS A 26 -15.93 -13.12 5.06
CA LYS A 26 -16.49 -12.91 6.40
C LYS A 26 -15.35 -12.63 7.36
N TYR A 27 -15.45 -11.53 8.11
CA TYR A 27 -14.49 -11.15 9.14
C TYR A 27 -15.15 -11.20 10.53
N PRO A 28 -14.43 -11.55 11.60
CA PRO A 28 -14.89 -11.37 12.98
C PRO A 28 -15.21 -9.89 13.28
N GLU A 29 -16.11 -9.64 14.24
CA GLU A 29 -16.61 -8.29 14.55
C GLU A 29 -15.50 -7.24 14.79
N LEU A 30 -14.46 -7.59 15.55
CA LEU A 30 -13.34 -6.68 15.80
C LEU A 30 -12.59 -6.29 14.52
N GLN A 31 -12.39 -7.24 13.62
CA GLN A 31 -11.74 -7.00 12.33
C GLN A 31 -12.64 -6.18 11.40
N ARG A 32 -13.96 -6.46 11.38
CA ARG A 32 -14.93 -5.66 10.64
C ARG A 32 -14.95 -4.22 11.11
N LYS A 33 -14.94 -3.99 12.43
CA LYS A 33 -14.88 -2.66 13.02
C LYS A 33 -13.61 -1.94 12.60
N PHE A 34 -12.46 -2.59 12.74
CA PHE A 34 -11.18 -2.04 12.30
C PHE A 34 -11.19 -1.66 10.81
N LEU A 35 -11.61 -2.55 9.91
CA LEU A 35 -11.64 -2.27 8.47
C LEU A 35 -12.56 -1.09 8.14
N ARG A 36 -13.73 -0.99 8.78
CA ARG A 36 -14.65 0.15 8.59
C ARG A 36 -14.02 1.48 9.01
N ASP A 37 -13.41 1.50 10.21
CA ASP A 37 -12.81 2.72 10.76
C ASP A 37 -11.59 3.13 9.92
N PHE A 38 -10.76 2.15 9.53
CA PHE A 38 -9.59 2.35 8.68
C PHE A 38 -9.96 2.92 7.30
N VAL A 39 -10.92 2.30 6.58
CA VAL A 39 -11.35 2.80 5.26
C VAL A 39 -11.98 4.18 5.38
N ARG A 40 -12.77 4.44 6.42
CA ARG A 40 -13.35 5.78 6.66
C ARG A 40 -12.28 6.84 6.87
N GLU A 41 -11.21 6.52 7.59
CA GLU A 41 -10.07 7.42 7.75
C GLU A 41 -9.39 7.70 6.40
N LEU A 42 -9.12 6.65 5.61
CA LEU A 42 -8.54 6.81 4.28
C LEU A 42 -9.42 7.66 3.34
N GLU A 43 -10.73 7.41 3.30
CA GLU A 43 -11.69 8.19 2.50
C GLU A 43 -11.68 9.67 2.93
N ARG A 44 -11.69 9.95 4.24
CA ARG A 44 -11.65 11.31 4.79
C ARG A 44 -10.38 12.06 4.39
N HIS A 45 -9.26 11.36 4.27
CA HIS A 45 -7.99 11.94 3.83
C HIS A 45 -7.81 11.93 2.30
N GLY A 46 -8.80 11.48 1.54
CA GLY A 46 -8.73 11.42 0.07
C GLY A 46 -7.74 10.38 -0.46
N LEU A 47 -7.31 9.43 0.38
CA LEU A 47 -6.31 8.41 0.04
C LEU A 47 -6.92 7.23 -0.72
N VAL A 48 -8.24 7.03 -0.59
CA VAL A 48 -9.01 6.01 -1.31
C VAL A 48 -10.33 6.59 -1.78
N ARG A 49 -10.91 5.97 -2.81
CA ARG A 49 -12.25 6.28 -3.33
C ARG A 49 -13.06 4.99 -3.49
N ARG A 50 -14.38 5.11 -3.44
CA ARG A 50 -15.28 3.98 -3.71
C ARG A 50 -15.23 3.60 -5.19
N ASN A 51 -15.08 2.31 -5.46
CA ASN A 51 -15.09 1.75 -6.81
C ASN A 51 -15.82 0.40 -6.85
N ASN A 52 -17.16 0.44 -6.80
CA ASN A 52 -17.97 -0.79 -6.79
C ASN A 52 -17.93 -1.57 -8.13
N ALA A 53 -17.57 -0.87 -9.22
CA ALA A 53 -17.51 -1.39 -10.58
C ALA A 53 -16.14 -1.97 -10.97
N SER A 54 -15.17 -2.00 -10.04
CA SER A 54 -13.83 -2.50 -10.32
C SER A 54 -13.83 -3.93 -10.83
N HIS A 55 -13.07 -4.19 -11.89
CA HIS A 55 -12.77 -5.53 -12.39
C HIS A 55 -11.69 -6.22 -11.55
N TRP A 56 -10.88 -5.43 -10.85
CA TRP A 56 -9.85 -5.89 -9.92
C TRP A 56 -10.33 -5.75 -8.48
N ALA A 57 -10.06 -6.72 -7.62
CA ALA A 57 -10.17 -6.56 -6.17
C ALA A 57 -9.32 -7.62 -5.47
N CYS A 58 -8.38 -7.20 -4.63
CA CYS A 58 -7.68 -8.10 -3.72
C CYS A 58 -8.40 -8.13 -2.35
N PRO A 59 -8.28 -9.20 -1.55
CA PRO A 59 -8.91 -9.19 -0.24
C PRO A 59 -8.16 -8.27 0.72
N ALA A 60 -8.88 -7.41 1.45
CA ALA A 60 -8.32 -6.71 2.60
C ALA A 60 -8.10 -7.68 3.78
N LEU A 61 -6.87 -7.80 4.26
CA LEU A 61 -6.49 -8.73 5.31
C LEU A 61 -6.07 -7.96 6.58
N PRO A 62 -6.94 -7.87 7.60
CA PRO A 62 -6.58 -7.30 8.88
C PRO A 62 -5.73 -8.28 9.69
N VAL A 63 -4.49 -7.89 9.97
CA VAL A 63 -3.49 -8.68 10.71
C VAL A 63 -3.21 -8.01 12.05
N LYS A 64 -3.22 -8.79 13.14
CA LYS A 64 -2.91 -8.26 14.48
C LYS A 64 -1.42 -7.89 14.57
N LYS A 65 -1.11 -6.72 15.13
CA LYS A 65 0.27 -6.33 15.40
C LYS A 65 0.85 -7.21 16.53
N PRO A 66 2.13 -7.64 16.45
CA PRO A 66 2.78 -8.32 17.55
C PRO A 66 2.69 -7.49 18.84
N HIS A 67 2.41 -8.15 19.97
CA HIS A 67 2.34 -7.53 21.30
C HIS A 67 1.35 -6.36 21.46
N SER A 68 0.36 -6.21 20.57
CA SER A 68 -0.66 -5.16 20.63
C SER A 68 -2.05 -5.69 20.28
N ASN A 69 -3.10 -5.00 20.72
CA ASN A 69 -4.48 -5.27 20.31
C ASN A 69 -4.88 -4.54 19.01
N GLU A 70 -3.95 -3.81 18.40
CA GLU A 70 -4.15 -3.13 17.12
C GLU A 70 -4.05 -4.09 15.93
N TYR A 71 -4.76 -3.72 14.86
CA TYR A 71 -4.67 -4.38 13.57
C TYR A 71 -3.93 -3.48 12.56
N ARG A 72 -3.37 -4.09 11.53
CA ARG A 72 -2.93 -3.45 10.28
C ARG A 72 -3.69 -4.06 9.11
N CYS A 73 -4.07 -3.24 8.12
CA CYS A 73 -4.62 -3.74 6.88
C CYS A 73 -3.47 -4.12 5.94
N THR A 74 -3.56 -5.31 5.34
CA THR A 74 -2.63 -5.80 4.32
C THR A 74 -3.43 -6.25 3.11
N THR A 75 -2.86 -6.08 1.92
CA THR A 75 -3.44 -6.57 0.66
C THR A 75 -2.54 -7.67 0.13
N ASP A 76 -3.16 -8.72 -0.42
CA ASP A 76 -2.43 -9.86 -0.99
C ASP A 76 -1.91 -9.49 -2.38
N THR A 77 -0.77 -8.80 -2.42
CA THR A 77 -0.10 -8.36 -3.65
C THR A 77 1.24 -9.06 -3.77
N VAL A 78 1.55 -9.57 -4.97
CA VAL A 78 2.83 -10.23 -5.25
C VAL A 78 3.87 -9.13 -5.53
N PRO A 79 5.01 -9.09 -4.80
CA PRO A 79 6.01 -8.05 -4.97
C PRO A 79 6.71 -8.13 -6.33
N LEU A 80 7.05 -6.97 -6.89
CA LEU A 80 7.92 -6.88 -8.06
C LEU A 80 9.38 -7.08 -7.61
N ALA A 81 10.02 -8.15 -8.10
CA ALA A 81 11.42 -8.42 -7.82
C ALA A 81 12.34 -7.35 -8.42
N GLY A 82 13.33 -6.88 -7.65
CA GLY A 82 14.42 -6.02 -8.15
C GLY A 82 14.18 -4.50 -8.08
N ALA A 83 13.02 -4.04 -7.59
CA ALA A 83 12.76 -2.60 -7.42
C ALA A 83 13.58 -1.96 -6.29
N THR A 84 13.98 -2.74 -5.29
CA THR A 84 14.76 -2.26 -4.14
C THR A 84 16.26 -2.25 -4.49
N PRO A 85 16.97 -1.13 -4.28
CA PRO A 85 18.41 -1.08 -4.49
C PRO A 85 19.15 -2.07 -3.58
N ASN A 86 20.27 -2.60 -4.07
CA ASN A 86 21.12 -3.49 -3.28
C ASN A 86 21.66 -2.74 -2.06
N LEU A 87 21.37 -3.25 -0.86
CA LEU A 87 21.76 -2.62 0.40
C LEU A 87 23.27 -2.44 0.54
N SER A 88 24.09 -3.36 -0.01
CA SER A 88 25.55 -3.22 0.00
C SER A 88 26.00 -2.03 -0.84
N THR A 89 25.40 -1.83 -2.01
CA THR A 89 25.67 -0.68 -2.88
C THR A 89 25.24 0.63 -2.22
N ALA A 90 24.05 0.65 -1.61
CA ALA A 90 23.55 1.82 -0.88
C ALA A 90 24.42 2.16 0.35
N THR A 91 24.92 1.15 1.07
CA THR A 91 25.83 1.37 2.20
C THR A 91 27.20 1.86 1.72
N GLN A 92 27.68 1.40 0.57
CA GLN A 92 28.95 1.83 0.01
C GLN A 92 28.94 3.30 -0.42
N SER A 93 27.81 3.81 -0.94
CA SER A 93 27.70 5.21 -1.35
C SER A 93 27.82 6.21 -0.19
N VAL A 94 27.62 5.75 1.05
CA VAL A 94 27.76 6.58 2.26
C VAL A 94 29.07 6.32 3.02
N LYS A 95 30.02 5.59 2.43
CA LYS A 95 31.33 5.31 3.04
C LYS A 95 32.11 6.61 3.27
N GLY A 96 32.55 6.83 4.51
CA GLY A 96 33.29 8.04 4.89
C GLY A 96 32.42 9.19 5.39
N ALA A 97 31.09 8.99 5.47
CA ALA A 97 30.21 9.95 6.12
C ALA A 97 30.59 10.13 7.60
N TYR A 98 30.61 11.38 8.06
CA TYR A 98 30.97 11.74 9.44
C TYR A 98 29.88 11.38 10.45
N GLY A 99 28.61 11.29 10.02
CA GLY A 99 27.48 10.95 10.88
C GLY A 99 26.25 10.49 10.08
N PHE A 100 25.35 9.79 10.76
CA PHE A 100 24.13 9.23 10.18
C PHE A 100 22.91 9.70 10.97
N GLY A 101 21.86 10.12 10.26
CA GLY A 101 20.53 10.39 10.82
C GLY A 101 19.52 9.39 10.31
N LEU A 102 18.79 8.74 11.22
CA LEU A 102 17.70 7.85 10.84
C LEU A 102 16.39 8.63 10.84
N TYR A 103 15.76 8.69 9.66
CA TYR A 103 14.43 9.27 9.50
C TYR A 103 13.50 8.20 8.95
N ASP A 104 12.36 8.00 9.60
CA ASP A 104 11.28 7.16 9.10
C ASP A 104 10.16 8.05 8.59
N LEU A 105 9.79 7.86 7.32
CA LEU A 105 8.66 8.55 6.72
C LEU A 105 7.38 7.86 7.19
N PHE A 106 6.73 8.45 8.20
CA PHE A 106 5.46 7.93 8.70
C PHE A 106 4.44 7.83 7.57
N LYS A 107 3.98 6.60 7.30
CA LYS A 107 3.04 6.31 6.20
C LYS A 107 3.57 6.74 4.82
N GLY A 108 4.89 6.69 4.58
CA GLY A 108 5.54 7.22 3.38
C GLY A 108 4.92 6.83 2.04
N PHE A 109 4.46 5.59 1.86
CA PHE A 109 3.79 5.17 0.61
C PHE A 109 2.50 5.95 0.31
N TRP A 110 1.78 6.42 1.33
CA TRP A 110 0.56 7.21 1.15
C TRP A 110 0.84 8.64 0.66
N GLN A 111 2.10 9.07 0.69
CA GLN A 111 2.51 10.35 0.12
C GLN A 111 2.79 10.25 -1.38
N LEU A 112 3.01 9.04 -1.92
CA LEU A 112 3.31 8.85 -3.33
C LEU A 112 2.00 8.74 -4.15
N PRO A 113 1.75 9.64 -5.12
CA PRO A 113 0.56 9.57 -5.95
C PRO A 113 0.60 8.37 -6.89
N LEU A 114 -0.55 7.73 -7.11
CA LEU A 114 -0.73 6.64 -8.06
C LEU A 114 -1.48 7.14 -9.30
N ASP A 115 -0.98 6.78 -10.47
CA ASP A 115 -1.58 7.16 -11.76
C ASP A 115 -3.04 6.69 -11.84
N PRO A 116 -3.99 7.52 -12.31
CA PRO A 116 -5.41 7.16 -12.41
C PRO A 116 -5.68 5.85 -13.15
N GLU A 117 -4.90 5.52 -14.19
CA GLU A 117 -5.03 4.26 -14.95
C GLU A 117 -4.62 3.04 -14.12
N SER A 118 -3.77 3.23 -13.12
CA SER A 118 -3.27 2.16 -12.24
C SER A 118 -4.11 1.98 -10.97
N GLN A 119 -4.96 2.94 -10.62
CA GLN A 119 -5.73 2.92 -9.37
C GLN A 119 -6.68 1.72 -9.25
N GLU A 120 -7.30 1.32 -10.36
CA GLU A 120 -8.26 0.19 -10.34
C GLU A 120 -7.59 -1.10 -9.84
N LEU A 121 -6.32 -1.31 -10.19
CA LEU A 121 -5.53 -2.51 -9.87
C LEU A 121 -5.39 -2.76 -8.36
N PHE A 122 -5.46 -1.71 -7.54
CA PHE A 122 -5.28 -1.77 -6.09
C PHE A 122 -6.59 -1.72 -5.31
N SER A 123 -7.72 -1.98 -5.98
CA SER A 123 -9.02 -2.08 -5.30
C SER A 123 -9.04 -3.28 -4.32
N PHE A 124 -9.80 -3.16 -3.23
CA PHE A 124 -9.94 -4.19 -2.18
C PHE A 124 -11.31 -4.20 -1.49
#